data_AF-T1BV91-F1
#
_entry.id   AF-T1BV91-F1
#
_cell.length_a   1.000
_cell.length_b   1.000
_cell.length_c   1.000
_cell.angle_alpha   90.00
_cell.angle_beta   90.00
_cell.angle_gamma   90.00
#
_symmetry.space_group_name_H-M   'P 1'
#
loop_
_entity.id
_entity.type
_entity.pdbx_description
1 polymer ?
#
loop_
_entity_poly.entity_id
_entity_poly.type
_entity_poly.pdbx_seq_one_letter_code
_entity_poly.pdbx_strand_id
1 'polypeptide(L)'
;MVAPIPTRPVPARVPPVAPPDEGARRIAPEPPFRRPQLRAGLVAVFATMLLLGAGLNVVASLGVTGVSPGSAQGPFLKNPNGTLEVSRLLGVNVTSPELFWLRPTGTDYQPFAGAGGNGFYGPTDPALLNETASYAAELGLTNVTVPVDLLTPSASGLDPDVTPQAALVQIPRVANESGLRQSFLLSLVNREIVLPLYSWLGTPYVNVVLLDLALLPLLPHPPAPLSGRS
;
A
#
# COMPACT_ATOMS: atom_id res chain seq x y z
N MET A 1 35.84 20.32 -92.54
CA MET A 1 35.66 18.87 -92.45
C MET A 1 35.83 18.48 -90.99
N VAL A 2 34.72 18.29 -90.27
CA VAL A 2 34.72 17.89 -88.86
C VAL A 2 34.37 16.40 -88.83
N ALA A 3 35.29 15.59 -88.33
CA ALA A 3 35.20 14.14 -88.35
C ALA A 3 34.06 13.64 -87.42
N PRO A 4 33.33 12.59 -87.81
CA PRO A 4 32.25 12.04 -86.99
C PRO A 4 32.80 11.39 -85.72
N ILE A 5 32.14 11.68 -84.60
CA ILE A 5 32.45 11.14 -83.27
C ILE A 5 32.18 9.62 -83.27
N PRO A 6 33.14 8.77 -82.89
CA PRO A 6 32.91 7.34 -82.80
C PRO A 6 31.91 7.02 -81.69
N THR A 7 30.81 6.35 -82.04
CA THR A 7 29.84 5.83 -81.09
C THR A 7 30.46 4.69 -80.30
N ARG A 8 30.60 4.88 -78.99
CA ARG A 8 31.12 3.86 -78.09
C ARG A 8 30.05 2.75 -77.94
N PRO A 9 30.39 1.46 -78.09
CA PRO A 9 29.41 0.40 -77.93
C PRO A 9 28.86 0.40 -76.50
N VAL A 10 27.54 0.36 -76.38
CA VAL A 10 26.85 0.22 -75.09
C VAL A 10 27.23 -1.15 -74.53
N PRO A 11 27.80 -1.24 -73.32
CA PRO A 11 28.15 -2.53 -72.73
C PRO A 11 26.88 -3.37 -72.57
N ALA A 12 27.00 -4.67 -72.89
CA ALA A 12 25.90 -5.62 -72.75
C ALA A 12 25.31 -5.55 -71.34
N ARG A 13 23.97 -5.58 -71.24
CA ARG A 13 23.24 -5.55 -69.97
C ARG A 13 23.78 -6.69 -69.09
N VAL A 14 24.39 -6.33 -67.95
CA VAL A 14 24.83 -7.31 -66.96
C VAL A 14 23.61 -8.16 -66.59
N PRO A 15 23.67 -9.50 -66.70
CA PRO A 15 22.56 -10.35 -66.30
C PRO A 15 22.21 -10.06 -64.84
N PRO A 16 20.92 -10.13 -64.44
CA PRO A 16 20.55 -9.93 -63.05
C PRO A 16 21.38 -10.88 -62.19
N VAL A 17 22.05 -10.32 -61.18
CA VAL A 17 22.73 -11.10 -60.14
C VAL A 17 21.67 -12.02 -59.55
N ALA A 18 21.89 -13.33 -59.63
CA ALA A 18 21.01 -14.29 -58.98
C ALA A 18 20.84 -13.86 -57.51
N PRO A 19 19.62 -13.87 -56.96
CA PRO A 19 19.44 -13.55 -55.55
C PRO A 19 20.41 -14.43 -54.75
N PRO A 20 21.15 -13.85 -53.79
CA PRO A 20 22.10 -14.61 -53.00
C PRO A 20 21.38 -15.84 -52.48
N ASP A 21 21.99 -17.01 -52.63
CA ASP A 21 21.39 -18.29 -52.33
C ASP A 21 20.66 -18.20 -50.98
N GLU A 22 19.35 -17.95 -51.02
CA GLU A 22 18.43 -18.16 -49.90
C GLU A 22 18.24 -19.67 -49.75
N GLY A 23 19.31 -20.45 -49.91
CA GLY A 23 19.49 -21.65 -49.13
C GLY A 23 19.46 -21.17 -47.70
N ALA A 24 18.25 -21.15 -47.14
CA ALA A 24 17.96 -20.81 -45.77
C ALA A 24 19.17 -21.21 -44.96
N ARG A 25 19.90 -20.24 -44.39
CA ARG A 25 20.73 -20.54 -43.22
C ARG A 25 19.73 -21.03 -42.19
N ARG A 26 19.37 -22.31 -42.30
CA ARG A 26 18.70 -23.07 -41.27
C ARG A 26 19.70 -22.94 -40.15
N ILE A 27 19.43 -22.00 -39.24
CA ILE A 27 20.12 -21.94 -37.96
C ILE A 27 20.05 -23.39 -37.48
N ALA A 28 21.20 -24.06 -37.45
CA ALA A 28 21.24 -25.47 -37.08
C ALA A 28 20.48 -25.55 -35.74
N PRO A 29 19.50 -26.45 -35.60
CA PRO A 29 18.78 -26.56 -34.34
C PRO A 29 19.83 -26.73 -33.24
N GLU A 30 19.74 -25.89 -32.20
CA GLU A 30 20.74 -25.93 -31.14
C GLU A 30 20.90 -27.36 -30.65
N PRO A 31 22.14 -27.84 -30.46
CA PRO A 31 22.35 -29.20 -30.04
C PRO A 31 21.60 -29.44 -28.71
N PRO A 32 20.93 -30.58 -28.54
CA PRO A 32 20.19 -30.85 -27.32
C PRO A 32 21.12 -30.76 -26.11
N PHE A 33 20.61 -30.23 -24.99
CA PHE A 33 21.36 -30.09 -23.75
C PHE A 33 22.09 -31.38 -23.42
N ARG A 34 23.42 -31.28 -23.26
CA ARG A 34 24.22 -32.44 -22.87
C ARG A 34 23.91 -32.78 -21.41
N ARG A 35 23.85 -34.07 -21.08
CA ARG A 35 23.62 -34.57 -19.70
C ARG A 35 24.34 -33.79 -18.58
N PRO A 36 25.62 -33.39 -18.70
CA PRO A 36 26.29 -32.58 -17.67
C PRO A 36 25.72 -31.16 -17.53
N GLN A 37 25.27 -30.53 -18.62
CA GLN A 37 24.64 -29.19 -18.59
C GLN A 37 23.27 -29.25 -17.93
N LEU A 38 22.47 -30.29 -18.21
CA LEU A 38 21.18 -30.50 -17.55
C LEU A 38 21.35 -30.74 -16.04
N ARG A 39 22.35 -31.54 -15.64
CA ARG A 39 22.68 -31.76 -14.23
C ARG A 39 23.11 -30.47 -13.52
N ALA A 40 24.01 -29.69 -14.14
CA ALA A 40 24.46 -28.43 -13.58
C ALA A 40 23.31 -27.43 -13.43
N GLY A 41 22.42 -27.33 -14.43
CA GLY A 41 21.23 -26.48 -14.36
C GLY A 41 20.27 -26.90 -13.25
N LEU A 42 19.98 -28.20 -13.11
CA LEU A 42 19.15 -28.71 -12.02
C LEU A 42 19.77 -28.45 -10.64
N VAL A 43 21.06 -28.71 -10.48
CA VAL A 43 21.78 -28.42 -9.23
C VAL A 43 21.73 -26.93 -8.91
N ALA A 44 21.95 -26.05 -9.89
CA ALA A 44 21.89 -24.61 -9.69
C ALA A 44 20.49 -24.15 -9.27
N VAL A 45 19.43 -24.65 -9.91
CA VAL A 45 18.04 -24.33 -9.55
C VAL A 45 17.72 -24.82 -8.14
N PHE A 46 18.02 -26.07 -7.81
CA PHE A 46 17.78 -26.61 -6.47
C PHE A 46 18.61 -25.90 -5.40
N ALA A 47 19.89 -25.62 -5.66
CA ALA A 47 20.75 -24.88 -4.74
C ALA A 47 20.22 -23.46 -4.50
N THR A 48 19.80 -22.76 -5.56
CA THR A 48 19.25 -21.41 -5.44
C THR A 48 17.90 -21.41 -4.72
N MET A 49 17.04 -22.39 -5.00
CA MET A 49 15.78 -22.58 -4.29
C MET A 49 15.98 -22.87 -2.82
N LEU A 50 16.94 -23.73 -2.45
CA LEU A 50 17.27 -23.99 -1.05
C LEU A 50 17.88 -22.76 -0.38
N LEU A 51 18.77 -22.05 -1.07
CA LEU A 51 19.46 -20.89 -0.51
C LEU A 51 18.51 -19.70 -0.29
N LEU A 52 17.67 -19.36 -1.27
CA LEU A 52 16.73 -18.24 -1.17
C LEU A 52 15.42 -18.64 -0.46
N GLY A 53 14.93 -19.86 -0.68
CA GLY A 53 13.67 -20.33 -0.11
C GLY A 53 13.79 -20.76 1.34
N ALA A 54 14.83 -21.52 1.71
CA ALA A 54 15.01 -21.98 3.08
C ALA A 54 16.10 -21.19 3.82
N GLY A 55 17.29 -21.08 3.22
CA GLY A 55 18.45 -20.45 3.84
C GLY A 55 18.19 -19.01 4.25
N LEU A 56 17.77 -18.17 3.31
CA LEU A 56 17.48 -16.75 3.55
C LEU A 56 16.34 -16.57 4.55
N ASN A 57 15.26 -17.34 4.44
CA ASN A 57 14.11 -17.23 5.36
C ASN A 57 14.47 -17.62 6.80
N VAL A 58 15.26 -18.69 6.98
CA VAL A 58 15.73 -19.11 8.31
C VAL A 58 16.66 -18.04 8.90
N VAL A 59 17.65 -17.58 8.13
CA VAL A 59 18.59 -16.53 8.58
C VAL A 59 17.83 -15.24 8.92
N ALA A 60 16.88 -14.80 8.09
CA ALA A 60 16.09 -13.61 8.34
C ALA A 60 15.21 -13.76 9.59
N SER A 61 14.52 -14.90 9.75
CA SER A 61 13.65 -15.14 10.91
C SER A 61 14.43 -15.23 12.23
N LEU A 62 15.58 -15.92 12.23
CA LEU A 62 16.47 -15.98 13.39
C LEU A 62 17.13 -14.63 13.69
N GLY A 63 17.50 -13.88 12.65
CA GLY A 63 18.06 -12.54 12.80
C GLY A 63 17.06 -11.57 13.45
N VAL A 64 15.81 -11.53 12.96
CA VAL A 64 14.76 -10.66 13.51
C VAL A 64 14.41 -11.06 14.94
N THR A 65 14.21 -12.35 15.21
CA THR A 65 13.87 -12.82 16.57
C THR A 65 15.03 -12.67 17.56
N GLY A 66 16.27 -12.76 17.10
CA GLY A 66 17.47 -12.54 17.92
C GLY A 66 17.69 -11.08 18.31
N VAL A 67 17.32 -10.12 17.45
CA VAL A 67 17.46 -8.67 17.73
C VAL A 67 16.23 -8.11 18.45
N SER A 68 15.02 -8.51 18.04
CA SER A 68 13.76 -8.03 18.61
C SER A 68 12.79 -9.20 18.83
N PRO A 69 12.89 -9.87 19.99
CA PRO A 69 12.00 -10.96 20.35
C PRO A 69 10.52 -10.51 20.31
N GLY A 70 9.71 -11.16 19.48
CA GLY A 70 8.27 -10.86 19.35
C GLY A 70 7.87 -10.02 18.13
N SER A 71 8.79 -9.26 17.52
CA SER A 71 8.44 -8.44 16.33
C SER A 71 8.06 -9.28 15.11
N ALA A 72 8.61 -10.49 14.98
CA ALA A 72 8.28 -11.42 13.90
C ALA A 72 6.85 -11.98 13.98
N GLN A 73 6.20 -11.88 15.16
CA GLN A 73 4.83 -12.35 15.35
C GLN A 73 3.80 -11.32 14.91
N GLY A 74 4.23 -10.09 14.57
CA GLY A 74 3.34 -8.96 14.27
C GLY A 74 3.08 -8.08 15.51
N PRO A 75 2.77 -6.79 15.31
CA PRO A 75 2.63 -5.82 16.40
C PRO A 75 1.23 -5.88 17.02
N PHE A 76 0.88 -7.04 17.56
CA PHE A 76 -0.39 -7.23 18.22
C PHE A 76 -0.41 -6.61 19.62
N LEU A 77 -1.54 -5.98 19.93
CA LEU A 77 -1.87 -5.43 21.24
C LEU A 77 -2.68 -6.47 22.01
N LYS A 78 -2.29 -6.67 23.27
CA LYS A 78 -2.97 -7.61 24.18
C LYS A 78 -3.82 -6.81 25.16
N ASN A 79 -5.03 -7.27 25.41
CA ASN A 79 -5.88 -6.73 26.48
C ASN A 79 -5.24 -7.04 27.85
N PRO A 80 -5.60 -6.38 28.97
CA PRO A 80 -5.09 -6.70 30.31
C PRO A 80 -5.29 -8.18 30.71
N ASN A 81 -6.27 -8.86 30.11
CA ASN A 81 -6.54 -10.28 30.31
C ASN A 81 -5.61 -11.21 29.49
N GLY A 82 -4.67 -10.66 28.70
CA GLY A 82 -3.70 -11.42 27.92
C GLY A 82 -4.20 -11.92 26.55
N THR A 83 -5.46 -11.65 26.20
CA THR A 83 -6.05 -11.97 24.89
C THR A 83 -5.57 -10.99 23.82
N LEU A 84 -5.21 -11.52 22.65
CA LEU A 84 -4.86 -10.73 21.46
C LEU A 84 -6.15 -10.12 20.90
N GLU A 85 -6.27 -8.79 20.89
CA GLU A 85 -7.52 -8.13 20.47
C GLU A 85 -7.37 -7.32 19.18
N VAL A 86 -6.26 -6.59 19.00
CA VAL A 86 -6.10 -5.68 17.85
C VAL A 86 -4.63 -5.58 17.42
N SER A 87 -4.37 -5.32 16.14
CA SER A 87 -3.02 -5.00 15.62
C SER A 87 -2.83 -3.49 15.53
N ARG A 88 -1.66 -2.98 15.93
CA ARG A 88 -1.32 -1.56 15.75
C ARG A 88 -1.34 -1.11 14.28
N LEU A 89 -1.12 -2.05 13.36
CA LEU A 89 -1.02 -1.76 11.91
C LEU A 89 -2.35 -1.83 11.18
N LEU A 90 -3.43 -2.23 11.85
CA LEU A 90 -4.73 -2.44 11.21
C LEU A 90 -5.74 -1.49 11.84
N GLY A 91 -6.30 -0.61 11.01
CA GLY A 91 -7.51 0.12 11.36
C GLY A 91 -8.67 -0.84 11.62
N VAL A 92 -9.60 -0.40 12.45
CA VAL A 92 -10.83 -1.12 12.79
C VAL A 92 -12.00 -0.17 12.59
N ASN A 93 -13.16 -0.67 12.17
CA ASN A 93 -14.29 0.24 12.02
C ASN A 93 -14.79 0.73 13.39
N VAL A 94 -14.55 2.01 13.68
CA VAL A 94 -15.00 2.69 14.89
C VAL A 94 -16.12 3.67 14.53
N THR A 95 -17.31 3.41 15.05
CA THR A 95 -18.50 4.23 14.80
C THR A 95 -19.00 4.96 16.04
N SER A 96 -18.45 4.64 17.21
CA SER A 96 -18.82 5.32 18.46
C SER A 96 -18.53 6.82 18.36
N PRO A 97 -19.48 7.69 18.74
CA PRO A 97 -19.30 9.13 18.70
C PRO A 97 -18.33 9.65 19.78
N GLU A 98 -18.04 8.83 20.79
CA GLU A 98 -17.11 9.09 21.89
C GLU A 98 -15.64 8.82 21.54
N LEU A 99 -15.38 8.16 20.40
CA LEU A 99 -14.05 7.77 19.94
C LEU A 99 -13.62 8.54 18.69
N PHE A 100 -12.33 8.53 18.40
CA PHE A 100 -11.79 9.13 17.19
C PHE A 100 -12.13 8.24 15.99
N TRP A 101 -12.51 8.88 14.89
CA TRP A 101 -12.81 8.17 13.66
C TRP A 101 -11.58 8.15 12.76
N LEU A 102 -11.36 6.96 12.19
CA LEU A 102 -10.38 6.72 11.15
C LEU A 102 -10.85 7.30 9.81
N ARG A 103 -10.00 7.15 8.80
CA ARG A 103 -10.34 7.44 7.41
C ARG A 103 -11.56 6.60 6.98
N PRO A 104 -12.38 7.08 6.05
CA PRO A 104 -13.39 6.23 5.45
C PRO A 104 -12.73 5.05 4.71
N THR A 105 -13.50 4.00 4.46
CA THR A 105 -13.07 2.87 3.62
C THR A 105 -14.28 2.19 3.00
N GLY A 106 -14.13 1.72 1.76
CA GLY A 106 -15.12 0.89 1.07
C GLY A 106 -15.13 -0.58 1.50
N THR A 107 -14.20 -1.01 2.36
CA THR A 107 -14.05 -2.43 2.77
C THR A 107 -14.49 -2.72 4.19
N ASP A 108 -15.01 -1.75 4.93
CA ASP A 108 -15.31 -1.91 6.35
C ASP A 108 -14.11 -2.44 7.16
N TYR A 109 -12.89 -2.03 6.79
CA TYR A 109 -11.63 -2.49 7.41
C TYR A 109 -11.42 -4.02 7.35
N GLN A 110 -12.01 -4.72 6.38
CA GLN A 110 -11.84 -6.17 6.23
C GLN A 110 -10.46 -6.54 5.67
N PRO A 111 -9.62 -7.30 6.40
CA PRO A 111 -8.25 -7.60 5.98
C PRO A 111 -8.13 -8.39 4.67
N PHE A 112 -9.19 -9.13 4.32
CA PHE A 112 -9.22 -10.02 3.16
C PHE A 112 -9.87 -9.38 1.92
N ALA A 113 -10.42 -8.17 2.04
CA ALA A 113 -10.99 -7.44 0.91
C ALA A 113 -9.92 -6.88 -0.05
N GLY A 114 -8.67 -6.79 0.41
CA GLY A 114 -7.52 -6.32 -0.36
C GLY A 114 -7.56 -4.81 -0.66
N ALA A 115 -6.43 -4.27 -1.13
CA ALA A 115 -6.27 -2.83 -1.43
C ALA A 115 -7.24 -2.29 -2.50
N GLY A 116 -7.89 -3.15 -3.28
CA GLY A 116 -8.83 -2.75 -4.34
C GLY A 116 -10.25 -2.45 -3.86
N GLY A 117 -10.56 -2.67 -2.59
CA GLY A 117 -11.95 -2.55 -2.12
C GLY A 117 -12.43 -1.12 -1.85
N ASN A 118 -11.59 -0.09 -2.01
CA ASN A 118 -12.00 1.32 -2.00
C ASN A 118 -12.34 1.86 -3.40
N GLY A 119 -12.47 0.98 -4.40
CA GLY A 119 -12.69 1.35 -5.80
C GLY A 119 -11.45 1.93 -6.48
N PHE A 120 -11.36 1.75 -7.80
CA PHE A 120 -10.31 2.36 -8.63
C PHE A 120 -10.86 3.59 -9.36
N TYR A 121 -11.28 4.60 -8.60
CA TYR A 121 -11.91 5.79 -9.17
C TYR A 121 -10.88 6.73 -9.82
N GLY A 122 -11.28 7.33 -10.94
CA GLY A 122 -10.54 8.45 -11.52
C GLY A 122 -10.84 9.76 -10.79
N PRO A 123 -9.99 10.80 -10.90
CA PRO A 123 -10.16 12.07 -10.20
C PRO A 123 -11.40 12.87 -10.64
N THR A 124 -12.00 12.54 -11.78
CA THR A 124 -13.23 13.16 -12.31
C THR A 124 -14.43 12.21 -12.25
N ASP A 125 -14.31 11.08 -11.58
CA ASP A 125 -15.38 10.09 -11.47
C ASP A 125 -16.51 10.63 -10.58
N PRO A 126 -17.77 10.70 -11.06
CA PRO A 126 -18.89 11.15 -10.24
C PRO A 126 -19.14 10.28 -9.01
N ALA A 127 -18.78 8.99 -9.02
CA ALA A 127 -18.92 8.11 -7.87
C ALA A 127 -18.03 8.57 -6.70
N LEU A 128 -16.78 8.94 -6.99
CA LEU A 128 -15.84 9.47 -5.99
C LEU A 128 -16.36 10.78 -5.37
N LEU A 129 -16.90 11.68 -6.21
CA LEU A 129 -17.44 12.95 -5.73
C LEU A 129 -18.64 12.73 -4.80
N ASN A 130 -19.52 11.79 -5.15
CA ASN A 130 -20.68 11.45 -4.34
C ASN A 130 -20.29 10.82 -2.99
N GLU A 131 -19.32 9.91 -3.01
CA GLU A 131 -18.78 9.25 -1.80
C GLU A 131 -18.09 10.27 -0.86
N THR A 132 -17.28 11.16 -1.43
CA THR A 132 -16.64 12.26 -0.67
C THR A 132 -17.70 13.15 -0.01
N ALA A 133 -18.79 13.46 -0.74
CA ALA A 133 -19.89 14.26 -0.23
C ALA A 133 -20.67 13.56 0.89
N SER A 134 -20.89 12.25 0.81
CA SER A 134 -21.52 11.49 1.90
C SER A 134 -20.67 11.50 3.17
N TYR A 135 -19.36 11.32 3.06
CA TYR A 135 -18.48 11.39 4.23
C TYR A 135 -18.47 12.78 4.87
N ALA A 136 -18.46 13.83 4.05
CA ALA A 136 -18.58 15.19 4.55
C ALA A 136 -19.89 15.43 5.32
N ALA A 137 -21.01 14.90 4.81
CA ALA A 137 -22.31 15.01 5.45
C ALA A 137 -22.36 14.25 6.80
N GLU A 138 -21.81 13.04 6.86
CA GLU A 138 -21.76 12.22 8.07
C GLU A 138 -20.95 12.85 9.20
N LEU A 139 -19.85 13.53 8.85
CA LEU A 139 -18.98 14.15 9.85
C LEU A 139 -19.64 15.33 10.57
N GLY A 140 -20.71 15.92 10.02
CA GLY A 140 -21.37 17.08 10.61
C GLY A 140 -20.47 18.31 10.77
N LEU A 141 -19.27 18.29 10.17
CA LEU A 141 -18.25 19.34 10.24
C LEU A 141 -18.60 20.46 9.23
N THR A 142 -19.72 21.15 9.47
CA THR A 142 -20.31 22.11 8.51
C THR A 142 -19.61 23.48 8.48
N ASN A 143 -18.77 23.80 9.46
CA ASN A 143 -18.16 25.13 9.63
C ASN A 143 -16.63 25.09 9.83
N VAL A 144 -15.97 23.99 9.50
CA VAL A 144 -14.51 23.85 9.61
C VAL A 144 -13.97 23.28 8.31
N THR A 145 -12.77 23.71 7.91
CA THR A 145 -12.04 23.06 6.81
C THR A 145 -11.79 21.61 7.20
N VAL A 146 -12.57 20.69 6.61
CA VAL A 146 -12.46 19.25 6.89
C VAL A 146 -11.16 18.72 6.28
N PRO A 147 -10.28 18.09 7.07
CA PRO A 147 -9.07 17.46 6.56
C PRO A 147 -9.41 16.37 5.54
N VAL A 148 -8.63 16.32 4.47
CA VAL A 148 -8.86 15.41 3.33
C VAL A 148 -8.88 13.94 3.76
N ASP A 149 -8.14 13.56 4.80
CA ASP A 149 -8.07 12.19 5.30
C ASP A 149 -9.42 11.65 5.78
N LEU A 150 -10.29 12.54 6.31
CA LEU A 150 -11.62 12.16 6.78
C LEU A 150 -12.63 12.07 5.63
N LEU A 151 -12.26 12.55 4.45
CA LEU A 151 -13.12 12.58 3.26
C LEU A 151 -12.66 11.61 2.18
N THR A 152 -11.46 11.04 2.32
CA THR A 152 -10.85 10.20 1.29
C THR A 152 -10.41 8.85 1.85
N PRO A 153 -10.82 7.75 1.21
CA PRO A 153 -10.45 6.44 1.68
C PRO A 153 -8.94 6.19 1.52
N SER A 154 -8.40 5.33 2.38
CA SER A 154 -7.00 4.93 2.30
C SER A 154 -6.77 3.94 1.16
N ALA A 155 -5.56 3.90 0.60
CA ALA A 155 -5.24 2.96 -0.47
C ALA A 155 -5.26 1.49 0.00
N SER A 156 -4.94 1.22 1.27
CA SER A 156 -4.95 -0.13 1.83
C SER A 156 -6.35 -0.59 2.26
N GLY A 157 -7.25 0.35 2.57
CA GLY A 157 -8.53 0.07 3.25
C GLY A 157 -8.35 -0.36 4.71
N LEU A 158 -7.13 -0.29 5.25
CA LEU A 158 -6.76 -0.78 6.59
C LEU A 158 -5.90 0.21 7.36
N ASP A 159 -5.76 1.44 6.85
CA ASP A 159 -4.89 2.48 7.39
C ASP A 159 -5.33 2.92 8.80
N PRO A 160 -4.54 2.67 9.85
CA PRO A 160 -4.84 3.12 11.20
C PRO A 160 -4.50 4.61 11.42
N ASP A 161 -3.85 5.25 10.45
CA ASP A 161 -3.21 6.54 10.62
C ASP A 161 -4.02 7.68 9.98
N VAL A 162 -4.03 8.83 10.66
CA VAL A 162 -4.62 10.09 10.17
C VAL A 162 -3.65 11.24 10.41
N THR A 163 -3.76 12.33 9.66
CA THR A 163 -3.01 13.56 9.93
C THR A 163 -3.37 14.12 11.31
N PRO A 164 -2.45 14.84 11.97
CA PRO A 164 -2.74 15.51 13.24
C PRO A 164 -3.96 16.43 13.16
N GLN A 165 -4.13 17.13 12.03
CA GLN A 165 -5.27 18.01 11.78
C GLN A 165 -6.59 17.24 11.76
N ALA A 166 -6.61 16.04 11.16
CA ALA A 166 -7.76 15.13 11.14
C ALA A 166 -8.12 14.60 12.53
N ALA A 167 -7.15 14.37 13.42
CA ALA A 167 -7.44 14.04 14.81
C ALA A 167 -7.96 15.26 15.58
N LEU A 168 -7.30 16.42 15.44
CA LEU A 168 -7.63 17.64 16.19
C LEU A 168 -9.03 18.18 15.88
N VAL A 169 -9.49 18.10 14.62
CA VAL A 169 -10.82 18.61 14.24
C VAL A 169 -11.97 17.83 14.90
N GLN A 170 -11.71 16.60 15.35
CA GLN A 170 -12.70 15.74 16.00
C GLN A 170 -12.84 16.01 17.50
N ILE A 171 -11.91 16.74 18.12
CA ILE A 171 -11.89 17.01 19.57
C ILE A 171 -13.21 17.59 20.09
N PRO A 172 -13.86 18.58 19.44
CA PRO A 172 -15.12 19.13 19.94
C PRO A 172 -16.22 18.07 20.03
N ARG A 173 -16.34 17.20 19.02
CA ARG A 173 -17.28 16.07 19.01
C ARG A 173 -16.94 15.11 20.14
N VAL A 174 -15.71 14.59 20.14
CA VAL A 174 -15.27 13.59 21.13
C VAL A 174 -15.43 14.12 22.56
N ALA A 175 -15.11 15.38 22.83
CA ALA A 175 -15.29 16.01 24.13
C ALA A 175 -16.76 16.08 24.57
N ASN A 176 -17.66 16.44 23.65
CA ASN A 176 -19.09 16.53 23.94
C ASN A 176 -19.68 15.17 24.29
N GLU A 177 -19.31 14.14 23.53
CA GLU A 177 -19.89 12.80 23.64
C GLU A 177 -19.27 12.00 24.79
N SER A 178 -17.95 12.09 24.98
CA SER A 178 -17.24 11.39 26.08
C SER A 178 -17.35 12.10 27.44
N GLY A 179 -17.76 13.38 27.46
CA GLY A 179 -17.74 14.23 28.65
C GLY A 179 -16.34 14.67 29.11
N LEU A 180 -15.28 14.36 28.35
CA LEU A 180 -13.91 14.74 28.66
C LEU A 180 -13.62 16.20 28.26
N ARG A 181 -12.67 16.83 28.97
CA ARG A 181 -12.26 18.22 28.66
C ARG A 181 -11.47 18.27 27.35
N GLN A 182 -11.78 19.24 26.49
CA GLN A 182 -11.05 19.44 25.22
C GLN A 182 -9.54 19.62 25.40
N SER A 183 -9.09 20.31 26.45
CA SER A 183 -7.67 20.50 26.74
C SER A 183 -6.93 19.19 27.05
N PHE A 184 -7.63 18.24 27.67
CA PHE A 184 -7.11 16.91 27.93
C PHE A 184 -6.95 16.13 26.62
N LEU A 185 -8.00 16.10 25.78
CA LEU A 185 -7.96 15.43 24.48
C LEU A 185 -6.89 16.02 23.56
N LEU A 186 -6.71 17.34 23.55
CA LEU A 186 -5.65 18.00 22.79
C LEU A 186 -4.26 17.55 23.25
N SER A 187 -4.06 17.40 24.55
CA SER A 187 -2.79 16.90 25.10
C SER A 187 -2.57 15.43 24.74
N LEU A 188 -3.63 14.62 24.75
CA LEU A 188 -3.59 13.21 24.37
C LEU A 188 -3.21 13.05 22.88
N VAL A 189 -3.89 13.77 21.98
CA VAL A 189 -3.59 13.76 20.54
C VAL A 189 -2.15 14.18 20.29
N ASN A 190 -1.70 15.28 20.89
CA ASN A 190 -0.33 15.78 20.69
C ASN A 190 0.75 14.79 21.15
N ARG A 191 0.46 13.96 22.15
CA ARG A 191 1.39 12.92 22.64
C ARG A 191 1.53 11.76 21.64
N GLU A 192 0.47 11.46 20.91
CA GLU A 192 0.43 10.37 19.92
C GLU A 192 0.84 10.81 18.51
N ILE A 193 1.26 12.07 18.33
CA ILE A 193 1.82 12.54 17.04
C ILE A 193 3.17 11.87 16.82
N VAL A 194 3.26 11.10 15.75
CA VAL A 194 4.50 10.51 15.26
C VAL A 194 5.08 11.42 14.18
N LEU A 195 6.34 11.81 14.36
CA LEU A 195 7.09 12.59 13.38
C LEU A 195 7.95 11.66 12.52
N PRO A 196 8.03 11.92 11.20
CA PRO A 196 8.95 11.19 10.33
C PRO A 196 10.39 11.53 10.72
N LEU A 197 11.31 10.57 10.53
CA LEU A 197 12.73 10.77 10.82
C LEU A 197 13.32 11.98 10.06
N TYR A 198 12.86 12.17 8.83
CA TYR A 198 13.13 13.34 8.02
C TYR A 198 11.84 13.79 7.34
N SER A 199 11.60 15.10 7.27
CA SER A 199 10.35 15.67 6.72
C SER A 199 10.06 15.34 5.25
N TRP A 200 11.05 14.83 4.51
CA TRP A 200 10.89 14.42 3.10
C TRP A 200 10.61 12.92 2.93
N LEU A 201 10.72 12.11 4.00
CA LEU A 201 10.39 10.68 3.99
C LEU A 201 8.91 10.39 4.30
N GLY A 202 8.18 11.39 4.80
CA GLY A 202 6.78 11.23 5.14
C GLY A 202 6.20 12.46 5.81
N THR A 203 4.93 12.36 6.18
CA THR A 203 4.19 13.40 6.92
C THR A 203 3.95 12.96 8.37
N PRO A 204 3.81 13.92 9.31
CA PRO A 204 3.33 13.60 10.66
C PRO A 204 1.98 12.90 10.61
N TYR A 205 1.77 11.96 11.54
CA TYR A 205 0.52 11.22 11.63
C TYR A 205 0.20 10.87 13.09
N VAL A 206 -1.04 10.46 13.33
CA VAL A 206 -1.58 9.97 14.60
C VAL A 206 -2.20 8.60 14.33
N ASN A 207 -1.78 7.59 15.09
CA ASN A 207 -2.38 6.26 15.00
C ASN A 207 -3.67 6.23 15.85
N VAL A 208 -4.82 6.17 15.18
CA VAL A 208 -6.12 6.31 15.85
C VAL A 208 -6.42 5.11 16.75
N VAL A 209 -5.98 3.91 16.36
CA VAL A 209 -6.16 2.69 17.18
C VAL A 209 -5.44 2.83 18.53
N LEU A 210 -4.21 3.33 18.54
CA LEU A 210 -3.49 3.58 19.79
C LEU A 210 -4.11 4.72 20.60
N LEU A 211 -4.55 5.78 19.93
CA LEU A 211 -5.21 6.92 20.56
C LEU A 211 -6.49 6.48 21.29
N ASP A 212 -7.33 5.71 20.62
CA ASP A 212 -8.59 5.20 21.20
C ASP A 212 -8.33 4.19 22.31
N LEU A 213 -7.32 3.32 22.18
CA LEU A 213 -6.92 2.42 23.27
C LEU A 213 -6.44 3.17 24.51
N ALA A 214 -5.80 4.33 24.35
CA ALA A 214 -5.42 5.19 25.47
C ALA A 214 -6.63 5.94 26.05
N LEU A 215 -7.65 6.21 25.23
CA LEU A 215 -8.88 6.91 25.62
C LEU A 215 -9.87 6.01 26.35
N LEU A 216 -10.05 4.75 25.90
CA LEU A 216 -11.05 3.80 26.39
C LEU A 216 -11.12 3.68 27.93
N PRO A 217 -10.01 3.54 28.69
CA PRO A 217 -10.06 3.43 30.15
C PRO A 217 -10.49 4.71 30.86
N LEU A 218 -10.52 5.84 30.16
CA LEU A 218 -10.85 7.16 30.69
C LEU A 218 -12.31 7.54 30.44
N LEU A 219 -13.02 6.78 29.62
CA LEU A 219 -14.42 7.03 29.34
C LEU A 219 -15.26 6.76 30.60
N PRO A 220 -16.25 7.63 30.91
CA PRO A 220 -17.12 7.44 32.07
C PRO A 220 -18.03 6.22 31.93
N HIS A 221 -18.28 5.78 30.70
CA HIS A 221 -19.09 4.62 30.33
C HIS A 221 -18.40 3.83 29.22
N PRO A 222 -18.67 2.52 29.09
CA PRO A 222 -18.21 1.77 27.93
C PRO A 222 -18.83 2.40 26.66
N PRO A 223 -18.05 2.55 25.58
CA PRO A 223 -18.57 3.15 24.35
C PRO A 223 -19.69 2.28 23.80
N ALA A 224 -20.61 2.92 23.08
CA ALA A 224 -21.66 2.20 22.36
C ALA A 224 -21.03 1.09 21.49
N PRO A 225 -21.63 -0.11 21.44
CA PRO A 225 -21.09 -1.22 20.67
C PRO A 225 -20.89 -0.80 19.21
N LEU A 226 -19.80 -1.27 18.59
CA LEU A 226 -19.45 -1.00 17.20
C LEU A 226 -20.59 -1.44 16.28
N SER A 227 -21.48 -0.52 15.88
CA SER A 227 -22.37 -0.75 14.75
C SER A 227 -21.53 -0.49 13.50
N GLY A 228 -21.20 -1.51 12.73
CA GLY A 228 -20.43 -1.31 11.49
C GLY A 228 -21.07 -0.21 10.64
N ARG A 229 -20.26 0.74 10.15
CA ARG A 229 -20.61 1.63 9.03
C ARG A 229 -20.74 0.73 7.80
N SER A 230 -21.95 0.28 7.53
CA SER A 230 -22.33 -0.42 6.29
C SER A 230 -22.43 0.54 5.13
#